data_AF-A0A946VQR0-F1
#
_entry.id   AF-A0A946VQR0-F1
#
_cell.length_a   1.000
_cell.length_b   1.000
_cell.length_c   1.000
_cell.angle_alpha   90.00
_cell.angle_beta   90.00
_cell.angle_gamma   90.00
#
_symmetry.space_group_name_H-M   'P 1'
#
loop_
_entity.id
_entity.type
_entity.pdbx_description
1 polymer ?
#
loop_
_entity_poly.entity_id
_entity_poly.type
_entity_poly.pdbx_seq_one_letter_code
_entity_poly.pdbx_strand_id
1 'polypeptide(L)'
;TNDACVLAATGASGLHLQPQTPAWQALQQAVRTLLTDLATDIIRDAEGASKFITIDVCGGASSDECLQVGYAVAESPLVKTAFFASDANWGRILAAIGRAGVEQLDIARVGIMLADYCICSGGGRVAGYDEDRAAEIMAQPEITLTINLQRGSSKERLWTSDLSHDYVRINAEYRT
;
A
#
# COMPACT_ATOMS: atom_id res chain seq x y z
N THR A 1 -19.50 -3.88 8.85
CA THR A 1 -20.15 -5.16 9.23
C THR A 1 -20.92 -5.78 8.06
N ASN A 2 -20.90 -5.20 6.85
CA ASN A 2 -21.71 -5.65 5.72
C ASN A 2 -20.87 -6.06 4.49
N ASP A 3 -19.55 -6.15 4.65
CA ASP A 3 -18.62 -6.46 3.58
C ASP A 3 -18.94 -7.85 2.99
N ALA A 4 -19.16 -7.91 1.68
CA ALA A 4 -19.50 -9.13 0.96
C ALA A 4 -18.89 -9.11 -0.45
N CYS A 5 -18.41 -10.26 -0.92
CA CYS A 5 -17.93 -10.45 -2.28
C CYS A 5 -18.49 -11.77 -2.81
N VAL A 6 -19.15 -11.74 -3.96
CA VAL A 6 -19.81 -12.90 -4.55
C VAL A 6 -19.35 -13.07 -5.99
N LEU A 7 -18.90 -14.28 -6.32
CA LEU A 7 -18.58 -14.69 -7.69
C LEU A 7 -19.55 -15.79 -8.10
N ALA A 8 -20.28 -15.58 -9.20
CA ALA A 8 -21.22 -16.55 -9.75
C ALA A 8 -20.82 -16.94 -11.17
N ALA A 9 -20.95 -18.23 -11.51
CA ALA A 9 -20.67 -18.76 -12.85
C ALA A 9 -21.93 -19.45 -13.40
N THR A 10 -22.45 -18.96 -14.53
CA THR A 10 -23.70 -19.47 -15.13
C THR A 10 -23.49 -20.76 -15.95
N GLY A 11 -22.26 -21.06 -16.35
CA GLY A 11 -21.94 -22.20 -17.21
C GLY A 11 -22.32 -22.03 -18.69
N ALA A 12 -22.82 -20.86 -19.11
CA ALA A 12 -23.37 -20.64 -20.45
C ALA A 12 -22.37 -20.78 -21.61
N SER A 13 -21.05 -20.71 -21.34
CA SER A 13 -20.01 -20.85 -22.37
C SER A 13 -19.76 -22.30 -22.80
N GLY A 14 -20.24 -23.29 -22.04
CA GLY A 14 -19.94 -24.72 -22.26
C GLY A 14 -18.48 -25.12 -21.99
N LEU A 15 -17.64 -24.19 -21.53
CA LEU A 15 -16.25 -24.49 -21.19
C LEU A 15 -16.15 -25.25 -19.87
N HIS A 16 -15.48 -26.40 -19.90
CA HIS A 16 -15.14 -27.16 -18.70
C HIS A 16 -13.74 -26.79 -18.22
N LEU A 17 -13.67 -26.11 -17.08
CA LEU A 17 -12.41 -25.71 -16.48
C LEU A 17 -11.91 -26.77 -15.51
N GLN A 18 -10.65 -27.16 -15.66
CA GLN A 18 -9.96 -28.05 -14.74
C GLN A 18 -8.80 -27.30 -14.08
N PRO A 19 -8.57 -27.48 -12.77
CA PRO A 19 -7.43 -26.88 -12.09
C PRO A 19 -6.11 -27.16 -12.83
N GLN A 20 -5.17 -26.22 -12.75
CA GLN A 20 -3.83 -26.31 -13.35
C GLN A 20 -3.79 -26.35 -14.88
N THR A 21 -4.94 -26.18 -15.57
CA THR A 21 -4.95 -25.99 -17.02
C THR A 21 -4.71 -24.52 -17.41
N PRO A 22 -4.26 -24.24 -18.66
CA PRO A 22 -4.13 -22.86 -19.15
C PRO A 22 -5.44 -22.08 -19.08
N ALA A 23 -6.59 -22.71 -19.36
CA ALA A 23 -7.90 -22.07 -19.29
C ALA A 23 -8.27 -21.67 -17.84
N TRP A 24 -7.93 -22.51 -16.86
CA TRP A 24 -8.12 -22.20 -15.44
C TRP A 24 -7.24 -21.04 -14.99
N GLN A 25 -5.96 -21.03 -15.40
CA GLN A 25 -5.04 -19.93 -15.10
C GLN A 25 -5.52 -18.62 -15.73
N ALA A 26 -6.03 -18.66 -16.96
CA ALA A 26 -6.60 -17.50 -17.62
C ALA A 26 -7.82 -16.93 -16.86
N LEU A 27 -8.74 -17.79 -16.39
CA LEU A 27 -9.86 -17.35 -15.57
C LEU A 27 -9.38 -16.75 -14.23
N GLN A 28 -8.46 -17.43 -13.54
CA GLN A 28 -7.93 -16.95 -12.26
C GLN A 28 -7.28 -15.57 -12.43
N GLN A 29 -6.51 -15.38 -13.50
CA GLN A 29 -5.87 -14.10 -13.78
C GLN A 29 -6.90 -13.03 -14.10
N ALA A 30 -7.91 -13.33 -14.93
CA ALA A 30 -8.97 -12.38 -15.26
C ALA A 30 -9.77 -11.94 -14.02
N VAL A 31 -10.15 -12.89 -13.16
CA VAL A 31 -10.85 -12.60 -11.90
C VAL A 31 -9.95 -11.79 -10.95
N ARG A 32 -8.67 -12.16 -10.83
CA ARG A 32 -7.72 -11.42 -9.98
C ARG A 32 -7.56 -9.98 -10.46
N THR A 33 -7.32 -9.77 -11.75
CA THR A 33 -7.20 -8.43 -12.33
C THR A 33 -8.46 -7.62 -12.07
N LEU A 34 -9.64 -8.15 -12.38
CA LEU A 34 -10.91 -7.46 -12.12
C LEU A 34 -11.09 -7.08 -10.65
N LEU A 35 -10.83 -8.00 -9.73
CA LEU A 35 -10.98 -7.73 -8.30
C LEU A 35 -9.93 -6.74 -7.78
N THR A 36 -8.71 -6.76 -8.32
CA THR A 36 -7.70 -5.75 -8.01
C THR A 36 -8.14 -4.37 -8.51
N ASP A 37 -8.62 -4.27 -9.75
CA ASP A 37 -9.10 -3.00 -10.31
C ASP A 37 -10.21 -2.42 -9.43
N LEU A 38 -11.25 -3.21 -9.13
CA LEU A 38 -12.36 -2.81 -8.26
C LEU A 38 -11.90 -2.42 -6.84
N ALA A 39 -10.97 -3.19 -6.25
CA ALA A 39 -10.44 -2.86 -4.92
C ALA A 39 -9.67 -1.54 -4.92
N THR A 40 -8.89 -1.26 -5.97
CA THR A 40 -8.16 0.02 -6.08
C THR A 40 -9.08 1.19 -6.38
N ASP A 41 -10.16 0.99 -7.14
CA ASP A 41 -11.14 2.02 -7.43
C ASP A 41 -11.91 2.46 -6.16
N ILE A 42 -12.23 1.52 -5.26
CA ILE A 42 -12.80 1.85 -3.94
C ILE A 42 -11.86 2.79 -3.15
N ILE A 43 -10.55 2.60 -3.25
CA ILE A 43 -9.58 3.42 -2.52
C ILE A 43 -9.39 4.78 -3.19
N ARG A 44 -9.42 4.84 -4.52
CA ARG A 44 -9.39 6.12 -5.26
C ARG A 44 -10.61 6.98 -4.96
N ASP A 45 -11.77 6.37 -4.71
CA ASP A 45 -13.02 7.04 -4.32
C ASP A 45 -13.25 7.06 -2.79
N ALA A 46 -12.21 6.80 -1.99
CA ALA A 46 -12.34 6.85 -0.55
C ALA A 46 -12.70 8.27 -0.07
N GLU A 47 -13.47 8.36 1.02
CA GLU A 47 -14.00 9.64 1.53
C GLU A 47 -12.89 10.68 1.75
N GLY A 48 -12.96 11.77 0.98
CA GLY A 48 -11.98 12.86 1.07
C GLY A 48 -10.56 12.49 0.64
N ALA A 49 -10.34 11.34 0.00
CA ALA A 49 -9.03 10.98 -0.53
C ALA A 49 -8.61 11.94 -1.64
N SER A 50 -7.37 12.40 -1.57
CA SER A 50 -6.72 13.19 -2.64
C SER A 50 -5.58 12.43 -3.30
N LYS A 51 -5.09 11.37 -2.65
CA LYS A 51 -3.98 10.55 -3.14
C LYS A 51 -4.28 9.06 -2.99
N PHE A 52 -3.84 8.31 -3.99
CA PHE A 52 -3.80 6.85 -3.99
C PHE A 52 -2.37 6.39 -3.72
N ILE A 53 -2.17 5.56 -2.71
CA ILE A 53 -0.84 5.12 -2.29
C ILE A 53 -0.77 3.61 -2.45
N THR A 54 0.16 3.16 -3.30
CA THR A 54 0.61 1.77 -3.34
C THR A 54 1.75 1.59 -2.34
N ILE A 55 1.64 0.61 -1.46
CA ILE A 55 2.69 0.24 -0.51
C ILE A 55 3.22 -1.13 -0.90
N ASP A 56 4.46 -1.16 -1.37
CA ASP A 56 5.20 -2.38 -1.65
C ASP A 56 6.15 -2.68 -0.49
N VAL A 57 5.92 -3.79 0.20
CA VAL A 57 6.84 -4.28 1.23
C VAL A 57 7.58 -5.47 0.66
N CYS A 58 8.90 -5.42 0.64
CA CYS A 58 9.74 -6.50 0.11
C CYS A 58 10.88 -6.83 1.06
N GLY A 59 11.52 -7.96 0.81
CA GLY A 59 12.64 -8.41 1.61
C GLY A 59 12.23 -8.87 3.02
N GLY A 60 10.96 -9.21 3.27
CA GLY A 60 10.54 -9.78 4.56
C GLY A 60 10.92 -11.25 4.70
N ALA A 61 10.99 -11.76 5.92
CA ALA A 61 11.21 -13.19 6.17
C ALA A 61 9.96 -14.03 5.83
N SER A 62 8.77 -13.46 5.97
CA SER A 62 7.49 -14.09 5.61
C SER A 62 6.52 -13.09 4.97
N SER A 63 5.46 -13.61 4.35
CA SER A 63 4.31 -12.81 3.87
C SER A 63 3.65 -12.05 5.03
N ASP A 64 3.39 -12.72 6.15
CA ASP A 64 2.77 -12.12 7.34
C ASP A 64 3.57 -10.92 7.88
N GLU A 65 4.90 -11.01 7.90
CA GLU A 65 5.77 -9.91 8.29
C GLU A 65 5.61 -8.70 7.35
N CYS A 66 5.62 -8.95 6.03
CA CYS A 66 5.43 -7.89 5.04
C CYS A 66 4.04 -7.23 5.20
N LEU A 67 2.99 -8.02 5.44
CA LEU A 67 1.65 -7.51 5.71
C LEU A 67 1.61 -6.70 7.01
N GLN A 68 2.23 -7.17 8.10
CA GLN A 68 2.29 -6.44 9.37
C GLN A 68 2.90 -5.05 9.20
N VAL A 69 4.04 -4.95 8.52
CA VAL A 69 4.66 -3.66 8.20
C VAL A 69 3.76 -2.83 7.28
N GLY A 70 3.22 -3.46 6.24
CA GLY A 70 2.34 -2.83 5.27
C GLY A 70 1.13 -2.15 5.92
N TYR A 71 0.38 -2.87 6.74
CA TYR A 71 -0.77 -2.34 7.48
C TYR A 71 -0.35 -1.28 8.51
N ALA A 72 0.75 -1.48 9.24
CA ALA A 72 1.22 -0.50 10.21
C ALA A 72 1.52 0.88 9.59
N VAL A 73 2.00 0.89 8.34
CA VAL A 73 2.22 2.11 7.54
C VAL A 73 0.93 2.61 6.92
N ALA A 74 0.16 1.73 6.28
CA ALA A 74 -1.09 2.05 5.57
C ALA A 74 -2.15 2.70 6.48
N GLU A 75 -2.20 2.29 7.74
CA GLU A 75 -3.16 2.73 8.74
C GLU A 75 -2.64 3.86 9.63
N SER A 76 -1.37 4.26 9.50
CA SER A 76 -0.79 5.30 10.36
C SER A 76 -1.35 6.69 10.02
N PRO A 77 -2.06 7.37 10.94
CA PRO A 77 -2.60 8.70 10.67
C PRO A 77 -1.50 9.72 10.36
N LEU A 78 -0.32 9.58 10.98
CA LEU A 78 0.82 10.47 10.72
C LEU A 78 1.39 10.27 9.31
N VAL A 79 1.43 9.03 8.82
CA VAL A 79 1.87 8.74 7.45
C VAL A 79 0.83 9.25 6.45
N LYS A 80 -0.44 8.93 6.66
CA LYS A 80 -1.54 9.37 5.78
C LYS A 80 -1.65 10.90 5.68
N THR A 81 -1.44 11.62 6.78
CA THR A 81 -1.41 13.09 6.76
C THR A 81 -0.16 13.66 6.11
N ALA A 82 0.99 12.98 6.18
CA ALA A 82 2.19 13.38 5.45
C ALA A 82 1.97 13.24 3.93
N PHE A 83 1.34 12.13 3.49
CA PHE A 83 0.90 11.98 2.11
C PHE A 83 -0.05 13.09 1.68
N PHE A 84 -1.09 13.39 2.45
CA PHE A 84 -2.02 14.50 2.16
C PHE A 84 -1.28 15.83 1.98
N ALA A 85 -0.35 16.14 2.89
CA ALA A 85 0.46 17.37 2.85
C ALA A 85 1.53 17.38 1.74
N SER A 86 1.67 16.30 0.96
CA SER A 86 2.78 16.09 0.02
C SER A 86 4.17 16.23 0.69
N ASP A 87 4.26 15.86 1.97
CA ASP A 87 5.48 15.87 2.78
C ASP A 87 6.15 14.49 2.76
N ALA A 88 7.36 14.41 2.18
CA ALA A 88 8.16 13.19 2.06
C ALA A 88 8.80 12.77 3.41
N ASN A 89 7.97 12.62 4.44
CA ASN A 89 8.37 12.41 5.82
C ASN A 89 8.79 10.96 6.10
N TRP A 90 9.98 10.59 5.66
CA TRP A 90 10.56 9.27 5.89
C TRP A 90 10.61 8.88 7.37
N GLY A 91 10.76 9.85 8.29
CA GLY A 91 10.78 9.60 9.73
C GLY A 91 9.46 9.06 10.26
N ARG A 92 8.31 9.60 9.81
CA ARG A 92 6.98 9.07 10.16
C ARG A 92 6.76 7.66 9.61
N ILE A 93 7.25 7.40 8.40
CA ILE A 93 7.18 6.06 7.78
C ILE A 93 8.03 5.07 8.58
N LEU A 94 9.27 5.42 8.89
CA LEU A 94 10.19 4.57 9.65
C LEU A 94 9.67 4.30 11.07
N ALA A 95 9.08 5.30 11.73
CA ALA A 95 8.43 5.14 13.03
C ALA A 95 7.22 4.18 12.94
N ALA A 96 6.43 4.25 11.86
CA ALA A 96 5.33 3.32 11.63
C ALA A 96 5.81 1.88 11.38
N ILE A 97 6.93 1.70 10.66
CA ILE A 97 7.58 0.40 10.48
C ILE A 97 8.08 -0.14 11.82
N GLY A 98 8.70 0.69 12.66
CA GLY A 98 9.24 0.28 13.97
C GLY A 98 8.18 -0.18 14.98
N ARG A 99 6.93 0.29 14.85
CA ARG A 99 5.80 -0.13 15.68
C ARG A 99 4.97 -1.27 15.09
N ALA A 100 5.40 -1.87 13.96
CA ALA A 100 4.65 -2.90 13.26
C ALA A 100 4.52 -4.23 14.03
N GLY A 101 5.19 -4.37 15.19
CA GLY A 101 5.13 -5.59 16.01
C GLY A 101 5.93 -6.76 15.44
N VAL A 102 6.78 -6.51 14.45
CA VAL A 102 7.66 -7.50 13.85
C VAL A 102 8.83 -7.80 14.78
N GLU A 103 8.97 -9.06 15.19
CA GLU A 103 10.06 -9.49 16.06
C GLU A 103 11.43 -9.34 15.38
N GLN A 104 12.40 -8.82 16.14
CA GLN A 104 13.81 -8.67 15.73
C GLN A 104 14.00 -7.85 14.44
N LEU A 105 13.06 -6.92 14.15
CA LEU A 105 13.21 -6.00 13.04
C LEU A 105 14.31 -4.98 13.34
N ASP A 106 15.38 -5.02 12.55
CA ASP A 106 16.45 -4.03 12.61
C ASP A 106 16.13 -2.84 11.71
N ILE A 107 15.66 -1.75 12.32
CA ILE A 107 15.31 -0.51 11.63
C ILE A 107 16.51 0.11 10.91
N ALA A 108 17.73 -0.13 11.40
CA ALA A 108 18.96 0.36 10.76
C ALA A 108 19.28 -0.37 9.45
N ARG A 109 18.48 -1.36 9.03
CA ARG A 109 18.63 -2.04 7.74
C ARG A 109 17.52 -1.73 6.76
N VAL A 110 16.46 -1.07 7.22
CA VAL A 110 15.30 -0.74 6.39
C VAL A 110 15.65 0.32 5.35
N GLY A 111 15.22 0.06 4.12
CA GLY A 111 15.22 1.02 3.02
C GLY A 111 13.82 1.51 2.69
N ILE A 112 13.68 2.79 2.34
CA ILE A 112 12.41 3.41 1.92
C ILE A 112 12.63 4.16 0.61
N MET A 113 11.79 3.88 -0.38
CA MET A 113 11.77 4.57 -1.66
C MET A 113 10.39 5.14 -1.97
N LEU A 114 10.35 6.33 -2.56
CA LEU A 114 9.16 6.91 -3.17
C LEU A 114 9.33 6.83 -4.68
N ALA A 115 8.42 6.14 -5.37
CA ALA A 115 8.58 5.75 -6.77
C ALA A 115 9.95 5.12 -7.02
N ASP A 116 10.82 5.79 -7.78
CA ASP A 116 12.19 5.35 -8.08
C ASP A 116 13.25 5.99 -7.18
N TYR A 117 12.85 6.86 -6.25
CA TYR A 117 13.75 7.68 -5.44
C TYR A 117 13.93 7.13 -4.03
N CYS A 118 15.17 6.72 -3.69
CA CYS A 118 15.51 6.27 -2.35
C CYS A 118 15.63 7.47 -1.39
N ILE A 119 14.81 7.50 -0.35
CA ILE A 119 14.79 8.59 0.65
C ILE A 119 15.41 8.18 1.98
N CYS A 120 15.38 6.89 2.30
CA CYS A 120 15.97 6.32 3.51
C CYS A 120 16.71 5.04 3.16
N SER A 121 17.93 4.91 3.66
CA SER A 121 18.73 3.69 3.58
C SER A 121 19.49 3.52 4.87
N GLY A 122 19.55 2.29 5.37
CA GLY A 122 20.22 2.02 6.64
C GLY A 122 19.53 2.65 7.85
N GLY A 123 18.19 2.79 7.82
CA GLY A 123 17.41 3.42 8.89
C GLY A 123 17.62 4.93 9.07
N GLY A 124 18.26 5.60 8.11
CA GLY A 124 18.43 7.05 8.11
C GLY A 124 18.24 7.66 6.72
N ARG A 125 18.10 8.98 6.67
CA ARG A 125 18.04 9.74 5.41
C ARG A 125 19.26 9.46 4.55
N VAL A 126 19.06 9.23 3.25
CA VAL A 126 20.17 9.02 2.31
C VAL A 126 21.10 10.25 2.23
N ALA A 127 22.38 10.00 1.97
CA ALA A 127 23.31 11.07 1.61
C ALA A 127 22.90 11.67 0.25
N GLY A 128 22.87 13.00 0.15
CA GLY A 128 22.41 13.68 -1.06
C GLY A 128 20.89 13.67 -1.23
N TYR A 129 20.13 13.66 -0.13
CA TYR A 129 18.69 13.84 -0.18
C TYR A 129 18.32 15.15 -0.89
N ASP A 130 17.45 15.03 -1.88
CA ASP A 130 16.94 16.07 -2.75
C ASP A 130 15.47 16.27 -2.38
N GLU A 131 15.21 17.37 -1.68
CA GLU A 131 13.89 17.70 -1.16
C GLU A 131 12.93 18.08 -2.29
N ASP A 132 13.42 18.75 -3.33
CA ASP A 132 12.61 19.16 -4.48
C ASP A 132 12.14 17.93 -5.25
N ARG A 133 13.03 16.97 -5.51
CA ARG A 133 12.65 15.70 -6.16
C ARG A 133 11.63 14.92 -5.32
N ALA A 134 11.82 14.86 -4.01
CA ALA A 134 10.89 14.18 -3.13
C ALA A 134 9.51 14.86 -3.13
N ALA A 135 9.48 16.20 -3.11
CA ALA A 135 8.26 16.99 -3.21
C ALA A 135 7.53 16.80 -4.56
N GLU A 136 8.26 16.74 -5.68
CA GLU A 136 7.70 16.46 -7.01
C GLU A 136 6.99 15.10 -7.06
N ILE A 137 7.61 14.06 -6.50
CA ILE A 137 6.99 12.72 -6.41
C ILE A 137 5.76 12.79 -5.49
N MET A 138 5.90 13.42 -4.32
CA MET A 138 4.82 13.52 -3.36
C MET A 138 3.66 14.38 -3.84
N ALA A 139 3.85 15.29 -4.79
CA ALA A 139 2.79 16.09 -5.38
C ALA A 139 1.84 15.27 -6.27
N GLN A 140 2.27 14.10 -6.75
CA GLN A 140 1.47 13.25 -7.62
C GLN A 140 0.22 12.72 -6.90
N PRO A 141 -0.88 12.47 -7.66
CA PRO A 141 -2.08 11.85 -7.10
C PRO A 141 -1.89 10.35 -6.83
N GLU A 142 -1.00 9.68 -7.56
CA GLU A 142 -0.66 8.28 -7.31
C GLU A 142 0.81 8.16 -6.90
N ILE A 143 1.06 7.54 -5.74
CA ILE A 143 2.40 7.42 -5.17
C ILE A 143 2.68 5.95 -4.87
N THR A 144 3.85 5.46 -5.25
CA THR A 144 4.33 4.14 -4.83
C THR A 144 5.37 4.30 -3.73
N LEU A 145 5.10 3.74 -2.56
CA LEU A 145 6.03 3.63 -1.44
C LEU A 145 6.61 2.21 -1.43
N THR A 146 7.92 2.06 -1.58
CA THR A 146 8.59 0.77 -1.42
C THR A 146 9.35 0.72 -0.10
N ILE A 147 9.14 -0.32 0.69
CA ILE A 147 9.81 -0.61 1.95
C ILE A 147 10.57 -1.92 1.79
N ASN A 148 11.89 -1.87 1.92
CA ASN A 148 12.74 -3.07 1.89
C ASN A 148 13.24 -3.40 3.29
N LEU A 149 12.84 -4.57 3.80
CA LEU A 149 13.17 -5.03 5.15
C LEU A 149 14.56 -5.69 5.24
N GLN A 150 15.14 -6.15 4.13
CA GLN A 150 16.43 -6.84 4.05
C GLN A 150 16.57 -8.11 4.93
N ARG A 151 15.51 -8.89 5.08
CA ARG A 151 15.42 -10.10 5.93
C ARG A 151 15.14 -11.40 5.19
N GLY A 152 14.64 -11.34 3.96
CA GLY A 152 14.31 -12.52 3.18
C GLY A 152 13.90 -12.18 1.74
N SER A 153 13.03 -13.01 1.16
CA SER A 153 12.54 -12.87 -0.23
C SER A 153 11.03 -12.65 -0.33
N SER A 154 10.32 -12.61 0.81
CA SER A 154 8.88 -12.37 0.82
C SER A 154 8.57 -10.94 0.41
N LYS A 155 7.44 -10.75 -0.25
CA LYS A 155 6.96 -9.45 -0.71
C LYS A 155 5.44 -9.42 -0.70
N GLU A 156 4.89 -8.27 -0.36
CA GLU A 156 3.45 -8.02 -0.36
C GLU A 156 3.16 -6.61 -0.84
N ARG A 157 1.96 -6.43 -1.40
CA ARG A 157 1.46 -5.14 -1.88
C ARG A 157 0.13 -4.83 -1.22
N LEU A 158 0.00 -3.59 -0.77
CA LEU A 158 -1.22 -3.05 -0.19
C LEU A 158 -1.51 -1.69 -0.82
N TRP A 159 -2.74 -1.21 -0.65
CA TRP A 159 -3.16 0.09 -1.13
C TRP A 159 -3.85 0.85 -0.01
N THR A 160 -3.67 2.16 0.03
CA THR A 160 -4.33 3.06 0.99
C THR A 160 -4.53 4.42 0.36
N SER A 161 -5.32 5.26 1.02
CA SER A 161 -5.46 6.69 0.70
C SER A 161 -4.63 7.55 1.67
N ASP A 162 -4.63 8.85 1.45
CA ASP A 162 -4.19 9.84 2.43
C ASP A 162 -5.26 10.10 3.52
N LEU A 163 -5.01 11.05 4.42
CA LEU A 163 -5.97 11.50 5.45
C LEU A 163 -6.09 13.01 5.37
N SER A 164 -7.18 13.49 4.76
CA SER A 164 -7.42 14.90 4.46
C SER A 164 -8.36 15.57 5.46
N HIS A 165 -8.52 16.89 5.31
CA HIS A 165 -9.57 17.64 6.01
C HIS A 165 -10.98 17.21 5.60
N ASP A 166 -11.19 16.84 4.32
CA ASP A 166 -12.50 16.43 3.83
C ASP A 166 -12.95 15.11 4.44
N TYR A 167 -12.04 14.18 4.70
CA TYR A 167 -12.38 12.97 5.45
C TYR A 167 -13.00 13.30 6.82
N VAL A 168 -12.37 14.23 7.55
CA VAL A 168 -12.87 14.69 8.86
C VAL A 168 -14.20 15.42 8.71
N ARG A 169 -14.32 16.33 7.73
CA ARG A 169 -15.55 17.08 7.47
C ARG A 169 -16.72 16.16 7.14
N ILE A 170 -16.53 15.23 6.20
CA ILE A 170 -17.55 14.24 5.80
C ILE A 170 -18.01 13.48 7.05
N ASN A 171 -17.09 12.90 7.83
CA ASN A 171 -17.45 12.05 8.96
C ASN A 171 -17.89 12.80 10.23
N ALA A 172 -17.58 14.09 10.38
CA ALA A 172 -18.00 14.90 11.53
C ALA A 172 -19.31 15.65 11.30
N GLU A 173 -19.59 16.05 10.06
CA GLU A 173 -20.82 16.77 9.67
C GLU A 173 -21.95 15.82 9.27
N TYR A 174 -21.64 14.56 8.97
CA TYR A 174 -22.61 13.47 8.90
C TYR A 174 -23.24 13.28 10.30
N ARG A 175 -24.35 13.95 10.57
CA ARG A 175 -25.24 13.48 11.64
C ARG A 175 -25.84 12.14 11.19
N THR A 176 -25.64 11.15 12.07
CA THR A 176 -26.22 9.80 12.16
C THR A 176 -27.62 9.63 11.59
#